data_AF-A0AAE1RTZ3-F1
#
_entry.id   AF-A0AAE1RTZ3-F1
#
_cell.length_a   1.000
_cell.length_b   1.000
_cell.length_c   1.000
_cell.angle_alpha   90.00
_cell.angle_beta   90.00
_cell.angle_gamma   90.00
#
_symmetry.space_group_name_H-M   'P 1'
#
loop_
_entity.id
_entity.type
_entity.pdbx_description
1 polymer ?
#
loop_
_entity_poly.entity_id
_entity_poly.type
_entity_poly.pdbx_seq_one_letter_code
_entity_poly.pdbx_strand_id
1 'polypeptide(L)'
;MVEDSSKSFLKRHWQGYKDFWGERFSFLENYSRFIKRDKPLPSWSEADVEEFISSDPLHGPTLKMAREAAKFGAVGGLIGAVSTAGVTWKYSRSLHGTALSFGAGAVFGWTFGQEVANHWLQLYRMDTMASQVKFMEWWQNKVEGQS
;
A
#
# COMPACT_ATOMS: atom_id res chain seq x y z
N MET A 1 5.75 -44.64 -5.41
CA MET A 1 4.88 -43.84 -6.30
C MET A 1 4.14 -42.68 -5.60
N VAL A 2 4.11 -42.58 -4.27
CA VAL A 2 3.37 -41.52 -3.55
C VAL A 2 4.12 -40.17 -3.49
N GLU A 3 5.45 -40.18 -3.40
CA GLU A 3 6.27 -38.94 -3.29
C GLU A 3 6.21 -38.03 -4.52
N ASP A 4 6.13 -38.61 -5.72
CA ASP A 4 6.17 -37.86 -6.97
C ASP A 4 4.84 -37.12 -7.22
N SER A 5 3.73 -37.75 -6.80
CA SER A 5 2.39 -37.15 -6.82
C SER A 5 2.28 -35.94 -5.87
N SER A 6 2.83 -36.05 -4.66
CA SER A 6 2.82 -34.94 -3.68
C SER A 6 3.67 -33.74 -4.12
N LYS A 7 4.84 -33.98 -4.72
CA LYS A 7 5.70 -32.90 -5.28
C LYS A 7 5.01 -32.18 -6.44
N SER A 8 4.32 -32.93 -7.31
CA SER A 8 3.51 -32.38 -8.41
C SER A 8 2.32 -31.54 -7.89
N PHE A 9 1.62 -32.02 -6.86
CA PHE A 9 0.51 -31.29 -6.23
C PHE A 9 0.96 -29.97 -5.58
N LEU A 10 2.03 -29.99 -4.76
CA LEU A 10 2.56 -28.78 -4.12
C LEU A 10 3.04 -27.75 -5.15
N LYS A 11 3.72 -28.20 -6.22
CA LYS A 11 4.14 -27.32 -7.32
C LYS A 11 2.94 -26.66 -8.01
N ARG A 12 1.87 -27.42 -8.28
CA ARG A 12 0.64 -26.90 -8.89
C ARG A 12 -0.08 -25.91 -7.97
N HIS A 13 -0.18 -26.20 -6.67
CA HIS A 13 -0.78 -25.29 -5.69
C HIS A 13 0.03 -24.02 -5.48
N TRP A 14 1.36 -24.14 -5.45
CA TRP A 14 2.25 -22.99 -5.37
C TRP A 14 2.18 -22.12 -6.62
N GLN A 15 2.09 -22.73 -7.80
CA GLN A 15 1.89 -22.00 -9.05
C GLN A 15 0.53 -21.29 -9.05
N GLY A 16 -0.55 -21.99 -8.69
CA GLY A 16 -1.88 -21.37 -8.57
C GLY A 16 -1.93 -20.24 -7.53
N TYR A 17 -1.21 -20.37 -6.41
CA TYR A 17 -1.04 -19.30 -5.43
C TYR A 17 -0.31 -18.10 -6.04
N LYS A 18 0.82 -18.34 -6.72
CA LYS A 18 1.57 -17.28 -7.41
C LYS A 18 0.73 -16.58 -8.47
N ASP A 19 -0.02 -17.33 -9.27
CA ASP A 19 -0.86 -16.78 -10.33
C ASP A 19 -2.01 -15.95 -9.71
N PHE A 20 -2.65 -16.46 -8.65
CA PHE A 20 -3.71 -15.76 -7.91
C PHE A 20 -3.24 -14.44 -7.29
N TRP A 21 -2.03 -14.40 -6.74
CA TRP A 21 -1.46 -13.17 -6.21
C TRP A 21 -0.87 -12.28 -7.32
N GLY A 22 -0.30 -12.86 -8.37
CA GLY A 22 0.21 -12.13 -9.53
C GLY A 22 -0.88 -11.36 -10.26
N GLU A 23 -2.04 -11.98 -10.49
CA GLU A 23 -3.21 -11.34 -11.09
C GLU A 23 -3.70 -10.17 -10.23
N ARG A 24 -3.82 -10.37 -8.90
CA ARG A 24 -4.27 -9.30 -7.99
C ARG A 24 -3.26 -8.17 -7.81
N PHE A 25 -1.98 -8.45 -7.98
CA PHE A 25 -0.91 -7.45 -7.92
C PHE A 25 -0.44 -6.97 -9.29
N SER A 26 -1.17 -7.29 -10.37
CA SER A 26 -0.86 -6.83 -11.74
C SER A 26 -0.81 -5.30 -11.87
N PHE A 27 -1.55 -4.56 -11.04
CA PHE A 27 -1.47 -3.10 -10.99
C PHE A 27 -0.06 -2.57 -10.66
N LEU A 28 0.81 -3.38 -10.03
CA LEU A 28 2.21 -3.05 -9.77
C LEU A 28 3.04 -2.98 -11.06
N GLU A 29 2.59 -3.57 -12.16
CA GLU A 29 3.25 -3.46 -13.46
C GLU A 29 3.32 -2.00 -13.93
N ASN A 30 2.30 -1.18 -13.63
CA ASN A 30 2.31 0.26 -13.90
C ASN A 30 3.45 0.99 -13.17
N TYR A 31 3.85 0.47 -12.00
CA TYR A 31 4.96 1.00 -11.20
C TYR A 31 6.31 0.37 -11.55
N SER A 32 6.33 -0.74 -12.31
CA SER A 32 7.55 -1.48 -12.60
C SER A 32 8.60 -0.63 -13.30
N ARG A 33 8.20 0.31 -14.15
CA ARG A 33 9.10 1.28 -14.81
C ARG A 33 9.84 2.22 -13.84
N PHE A 34 9.28 2.42 -12.65
CA PHE A 34 9.89 3.26 -11.61
C PHE A 34 10.70 2.43 -10.62
N ILE A 35 10.25 1.21 -10.32
CA ILE A 35 10.83 0.36 -9.27
C ILE A 35 11.95 -0.55 -9.81
N LYS A 36 11.82 -1.08 -11.04
CA LYS A 36 12.79 -2.00 -11.66
C LYS A 36 13.88 -1.28 -12.46
N ARG A 37 14.35 -0.14 -11.96
CA ARG A 37 15.41 0.66 -12.61
C ARG A 37 16.77 0.22 -12.08
N ASP A 38 17.78 0.24 -12.96
CA ASP A 38 19.18 -0.01 -12.56
C ASP A 38 19.70 1.07 -11.60
N LYS A 39 19.22 2.31 -11.77
CA LYS A 39 19.42 3.42 -10.84
C LYS A 39 18.08 3.77 -10.18
N PRO A 40 17.90 3.50 -8.87
CA PRO A 40 16.68 3.84 -8.17
C PRO A 40 16.49 5.36 -8.14
N LEU A 41 15.24 5.80 -8.23
CA LEU A 41 14.92 7.22 -8.05
C LEU A 41 15.21 7.62 -6.58
N PRO A 42 15.72 8.83 -6.34
CA PRO A 42 15.84 9.34 -4.99
C PRO A 42 14.46 9.47 -4.33
N SER A 43 14.41 9.38 -3.01
CA SER A 43 13.19 9.64 -2.25
C SER A 43 12.75 11.10 -2.45
N TRP A 44 11.48 11.31 -2.75
CA TRP A 44 10.88 12.65 -2.77
C TRP A 44 10.61 13.15 -1.35
N SER A 45 10.59 14.47 -1.20
CA SER A 45 10.19 15.16 0.04
C SER A 45 8.71 15.56 0.00
N GLU A 46 8.16 16.04 1.14
CA GLU A 46 6.82 16.64 1.15
C GLU A 46 6.75 17.90 0.27
N ALA A 47 7.85 18.66 0.15
CA ALA A 47 7.90 19.85 -0.69
C ALA A 47 7.75 19.49 -2.18
N ASP A 48 8.35 18.39 -2.62
CA ASP A 48 8.21 17.91 -4.02
C ASP A 48 6.77 17.50 -4.33
N VAL A 49 6.07 16.96 -3.34
CA VAL A 49 4.65 16.63 -3.46
C VAL A 49 3.80 17.89 -3.55
N GLU A 50 4.05 18.89 -2.70
CA GLU A 50 3.34 20.17 -2.74
C GLU A 50 3.58 20.92 -4.06
N GLU A 51 4.81 20.88 -4.57
CA GLU A 51 5.17 21.44 -5.86
C GLU A 51 4.37 20.76 -6.98
N PHE A 52 4.32 19.42 -7.01
CA PHE A 52 3.48 18.71 -7.99
C PHE A 52 2.01 19.11 -7.87
N ILE A 53 1.45 19.12 -6.66
CA ILE A 53 0.05 19.49 -6.41
C ILE A 53 -0.24 20.91 -6.90
N SER A 54 0.72 21.84 -6.75
CA SER A 54 0.60 23.21 -7.23
C SER A 54 0.74 23.32 -8.75
N SER A 55 1.55 22.46 -9.37
CA SER A 55 1.85 22.48 -10.80
C SER A 55 0.78 21.79 -11.66
N ASP A 56 0.15 20.73 -11.17
CA ASP A 56 -0.82 19.92 -11.91
C ASP A 56 -2.24 20.11 -11.36
N PRO A 57 -3.10 20.91 -12.03
CA PRO A 57 -4.46 21.16 -11.57
C PRO A 57 -5.40 19.94 -11.73
N LEU A 58 -5.03 18.95 -12.55
CA LEU A 58 -5.85 17.76 -12.82
C LEU A 58 -5.54 16.64 -11.83
N HIS A 59 -4.26 16.29 -11.67
CA HIS A 59 -3.84 15.16 -10.82
C HIS A 59 -3.43 15.59 -9.40
N GLY A 60 -3.09 16.86 -9.19
CA GLY A 60 -2.69 17.39 -7.89
C GLY A 60 -3.75 17.22 -6.79
N PRO A 61 -5.02 17.66 -7.00
CA PRO A 61 -6.07 17.49 -6.00
C PRO A 61 -6.32 16.02 -5.64
N THR A 62 -6.33 15.13 -6.64
CA THR A 62 -6.51 13.69 -6.42
C THR A 62 -5.33 13.07 -5.67
N LEU A 63 -4.09 13.48 -5.97
CA LEU A 63 -2.91 13.03 -5.23
C LEU A 63 -2.97 13.48 -3.76
N LYS A 64 -3.39 14.72 -3.50
CA LYS A 64 -3.58 15.22 -2.14
C LYS A 64 -4.59 14.37 -1.36
N MET A 65 -5.74 14.08 -1.95
CA MET A 65 -6.76 13.22 -1.34
C MET A 65 -6.25 11.80 -1.10
N ALA A 66 -5.49 11.23 -2.03
CA ALA A 66 -4.87 9.91 -1.85
C ALA A 66 -3.88 9.88 -0.67
N ARG A 67 -3.12 10.97 -0.47
CA ARG A 67 -2.21 11.10 0.67
C ARG A 67 -2.94 11.29 2.00
N GLU A 68 -4.03 12.06 2.00
CA GLU A 68 -4.90 12.15 3.17
C GLU A 68 -5.50 10.78 3.51
N ALA A 69 -5.95 10.01 2.51
CA ALA A 69 -6.43 8.64 2.69
C ALA A 69 -5.39 7.71 3.32
N ALA A 70 -4.13 7.82 2.89
CA ALA A 70 -3.03 7.06 3.48
C ALA A 70 -2.83 7.39 4.97
N LYS A 71 -3.05 8.65 5.39
CA LYS A 71 -3.01 9.04 6.81
C LYS A 71 -4.13 8.36 7.60
N PHE A 72 -5.35 8.30 7.07
CA PHE A 72 -6.46 7.58 7.71
C PHE A 72 -6.15 6.10 7.88
N GLY A 73 -5.58 5.45 6.85
CA GLY A 73 -5.10 4.06 6.95
C GLY A 73 -4.04 3.89 8.04
N ALA A 74 -3.03 4.76 8.07
CA ALA A 74 -1.95 4.71 9.07
C ALA A 74 -2.47 4.89 10.50
N VAL A 75 -3.35 5.88 10.72
CA VAL A 75 -3.98 6.14 12.03
C VAL A 75 -4.88 4.97 12.42
N GLY A 76 -5.69 4.46 11.50
CA GLY A 76 -6.52 3.28 11.73
C GLY A 76 -5.69 2.08 12.15
N GLY A 77 -4.58 1.83 11.45
CA GLY A 77 -3.65 0.76 11.80
C GLY A 77 -3.05 0.92 13.19
N LEU A 78 -2.57 2.12 13.53
CA LEU A 78 -2.04 2.39 14.87
C LEU A 78 -3.09 2.15 15.97
N ILE A 79 -4.30 2.68 15.79
CA ILE A 79 -5.41 2.50 16.74
C ILE A 79 -5.77 1.02 16.88
N GLY A 80 -5.90 0.30 15.76
CA GLY A 80 -6.21 -1.13 15.75
C GLY A 80 -5.12 -1.96 16.45
N ALA A 81 -3.85 -1.66 16.17
CA ALA A 81 -2.72 -2.34 16.78
C ALA A 81 -2.69 -2.17 18.30
N VAL A 82 -2.76 -0.92 18.78
CA VAL A 82 -2.67 -0.60 20.22
C VAL A 82 -3.89 -1.11 20.98
N SER A 83 -5.10 -0.94 20.43
CA SER A 83 -6.33 -1.41 21.09
C SER A 83 -6.35 -2.92 21.21
N THR A 84 -6.05 -3.66 20.14
CA THR A 84 -6.08 -5.12 20.12
C THR A 84 -4.97 -5.71 21.01
N ALA A 85 -3.76 -5.14 20.93
CA ALA A 85 -2.65 -5.51 21.81
C ALA A 85 -2.98 -5.26 23.29
N GLY A 86 -3.57 -4.10 23.60
CA GLY A 86 -3.96 -3.71 24.96
C GLY A 86 -5.01 -4.66 25.56
N VAL A 87 -6.04 -5.01 24.79
CA VAL A 87 -7.04 -6.01 25.21
C VAL A 87 -6.37 -7.37 25.43
N THR A 88 -5.55 -7.82 24.49
CA THR A 88 -4.90 -9.13 24.60
C THR A 88 -3.94 -9.19 25.78
N TRP A 89 -3.18 -8.13 26.04
CA TRP A 89 -2.30 -8.03 27.19
C TRP A 89 -3.09 -8.08 28.51
N LYS A 90 -4.20 -7.34 28.59
CA LYS A 90 -5.06 -7.30 29.79
C LYS A 90 -5.57 -8.68 30.19
N TYR A 91 -6.00 -9.50 29.23
CA TYR A 91 -6.62 -10.80 29.49
C TYR A 91 -5.67 -12.00 29.40
N SER A 92 -4.76 -12.01 28.42
CA SER A 92 -3.87 -13.15 28.18
C SER A 92 -2.55 -13.05 28.95
N ARG A 93 -2.06 -11.84 29.25
CA ARG A 93 -0.73 -11.57 29.83
C ARG A 93 0.44 -12.27 29.10
N SER A 94 0.20 -12.74 27.87
CA SER A 94 1.17 -13.46 27.05
C SER A 94 1.79 -12.50 26.03
N LEU A 95 3.12 -12.42 26.03
CA LEU A 95 3.87 -11.59 25.09
C LEU A 95 3.63 -12.01 23.63
N HIS A 96 3.62 -13.32 23.37
CA HIS A 96 3.39 -13.86 22.02
C HIS A 96 1.98 -13.54 21.52
N GLY A 97 0.97 -13.68 22.40
CA GLY A 97 -0.41 -13.34 22.07
C GLY A 97 -0.57 -11.85 21.78
N THR A 98 0.02 -10.99 22.61
CA THR A 98 0.01 -9.53 22.42
C THR A 98 0.75 -9.10 21.15
N ALA A 99 1.88 -9.73 20.81
CA ALA A 99 2.61 -9.40 19.58
C ALA A 99 1.82 -9.79 18.32
N LEU A 100 1.23 -10.98 18.31
CA LEU A 100 0.38 -11.42 17.19
C LEU A 100 -0.86 -10.54 17.05
N SER A 101 -1.49 -10.19 18.17
CA SER A 101 -2.71 -9.38 18.14
C SER A 101 -2.43 -7.91 17.82
N PHE A 102 -1.25 -7.39 18.17
CA PHE A 102 -0.77 -6.10 17.68
C PHE A 102 -0.69 -6.07 16.15
N GLY A 103 -0.03 -7.08 15.55
CA GLY A 103 0.09 -7.18 14.09
C GLY A 103 -1.28 -7.34 13.41
N ALA A 104 -2.13 -8.22 13.92
CA ALA A 104 -3.48 -8.39 13.39
C ALA A 104 -4.31 -7.11 13.51
N GLY A 105 -4.27 -6.45 14.67
CA GLY A 105 -4.94 -5.17 14.90
C GLY A 105 -4.45 -4.08 13.95
N ALA A 106 -3.15 -4.04 13.64
CA ALA A 106 -2.59 -3.11 12.67
C ALA A 106 -3.18 -3.30 11.27
N VAL A 107 -3.27 -4.54 10.81
CA VAL A 107 -3.82 -4.87 9.48
C VAL A 107 -5.30 -4.51 9.41
N PHE A 108 -6.12 -4.96 10.37
CA PHE A 108 -7.56 -4.67 10.36
C PHE A 108 -7.84 -3.19 10.52
N GLY A 109 -7.10 -2.51 11.40
CA GLY A 109 -7.21 -1.07 11.60
C GLY A 109 -6.85 -0.28 10.33
N TRP A 110 -5.79 -0.70 9.62
CA TRP A 110 -5.40 -0.10 8.34
C TRP A 110 -6.50 -0.25 7.30
N THR A 111 -7.06 -1.45 7.15
CA THR A 111 -8.16 -1.72 6.21
C THR A 111 -9.38 -0.88 6.52
N PHE A 112 -9.78 -0.80 7.79
CA PHE A 112 -10.94 0.02 8.19
C PHE A 112 -10.67 1.52 7.99
N GLY A 113 -9.45 1.99 8.26
CA GLY A 113 -9.03 3.37 7.99
C GLY A 113 -9.11 3.72 6.51
N GLN A 114 -8.71 2.80 5.61
CA GLN A 114 -8.89 2.98 4.17
C GLN A 114 -10.36 3.05 3.77
N GLU A 115 -11.24 2.25 4.37
CA GLU A 115 -12.68 2.30 4.07
C GLU A 115 -13.33 3.61 4.54
N VAL A 116 -12.97 4.08 5.74
CA VAL A 116 -13.39 5.40 6.23
C VAL A 116 -12.91 6.49 5.28
N ALA A 117 -11.67 6.43 4.81
CA ALA A 117 -11.14 7.39 3.84
C ALA A 117 -11.88 7.32 2.50
N ASN A 118 -12.17 6.12 1.99
CA ASN A 118 -12.93 5.92 0.76
C ASN A 118 -14.30 6.59 0.83
N HIS A 119 -14.98 6.44 1.96
CA HIS A 119 -16.29 7.05 2.16
C HIS A 119 -16.20 8.57 2.37
N TRP A 120 -15.27 9.04 3.21
CA TRP A 120 -15.15 10.44 3.60
C TRP A 120 -14.61 11.33 2.47
N LEU A 121 -13.58 10.85 1.76
CA LEU A 121 -12.91 11.59 0.68
C LEU A 121 -13.46 11.22 -0.71
N GLN A 122 -14.49 10.37 -0.78
CA GLN A 122 -15.12 9.91 -2.02
C GLN A 122 -14.10 9.38 -3.05
N LEU A 123 -13.06 8.67 -2.59
CA LEU A 123 -11.95 8.19 -3.43
C LEU A 123 -12.44 7.29 -4.57
N TYR A 124 -13.60 6.64 -4.43
CA TYR A 124 -14.24 5.86 -5.48
C TYR A 124 -14.59 6.68 -6.75
N ARG A 125 -14.66 8.01 -6.65
CA ARG A 125 -14.91 8.91 -7.79
C ARG A 125 -13.64 9.35 -8.49
N MET A 126 -12.46 9.03 -7.95
CA MET A 126 -11.18 9.57 -8.39
C MET A 126 -10.21 8.46 -8.81
N ASP A 127 -9.48 8.71 -9.90
CA ASP A 127 -8.39 7.83 -10.31
C ASP A 127 -7.10 8.16 -9.55
N THR A 128 -7.02 7.61 -8.34
CA THR A 128 -5.86 7.77 -7.45
C THR A 128 -4.61 7.10 -8.03
N MET A 129 -4.77 6.01 -8.79
CA MET A 129 -3.65 5.29 -9.39
C MET A 129 -3.04 6.10 -10.53
N ALA A 130 -3.85 6.62 -11.45
CA ALA A 130 -3.36 7.49 -12.52
C ALA A 130 -2.64 8.71 -11.96
N SER A 131 -3.17 9.33 -10.91
CA SER A 131 -2.55 10.52 -10.29
C SER A 131 -1.21 10.20 -9.60
N GLN A 132 -1.10 9.04 -8.95
CA GLN A 132 0.17 8.58 -8.38
C GLN A 132 1.21 8.26 -9.47
N VAL A 133 0.77 7.63 -10.55
CA VAL A 133 1.64 7.33 -11.70
C VAL A 133 2.13 8.61 -12.37
N LYS A 134 1.28 9.63 -12.50
CA LYS A 134 1.63 10.96 -13.04
C LYS A 134 2.61 11.72 -12.16
N PHE A 135 2.43 11.66 -10.84
CA PHE A 135 3.41 12.17 -9.90
C PHE A 135 4.78 11.51 -10.08
N MET A 136 4.82 10.19 -10.25
CA MET A 136 6.08 9.47 -10.48
C MET A 136 6.74 9.83 -11.82
N GLU A 137 5.97 10.04 -12.89
CA GLU A 137 6.49 10.55 -14.17
C GLU A 137 7.10 11.94 -14.01
N TRP A 138 6.37 12.85 -13.35
CA TRP A 138 6.85 14.20 -13.08
C TRP A 138 8.12 14.19 -12.22
N TRP A 139 8.16 13.38 -11.17
CA TRP A 139 9.32 13.23 -10.29
C TRP A 139 10.55 12.73 -11.06
N GLN A 140 10.35 11.75 -11.93
CA GLN A 140 11.41 11.25 -12.80
C GLN A 140 11.97 12.38 -13.69
N ASN A 141 11.11 13.14 -14.37
CA ASN A 141 11.53 14.22 -15.26
C ASN A 141 12.29 15.32 -14.49
N LYS A 142 11.83 15.64 -13.27
CA LYS A 142 12.47 16.62 -12.39
C LYS A 142 13.88 16.18 -11.97
N VAL A 143 14.04 14.93 -11.56
CA VAL A 143 15.34 14.36 -11.17
C VAL A 143 16.29 14.24 -12.36
N GLU A 144 15.77 13.94 -13.55
CA GLU A 144 16.54 13.85 -14.79
C GLU A 144 16.86 15.23 -15.41
N GLY A 145 16.39 16.32 -14.80
CA GLY A 145 16.66 17.69 -15.26
C GLY A 145 15.94 18.08 -16.56
N GLN A 146 14.82 17.42 -16.87
CA GLN A 146 14.00 17.64 -18.07
C GLN A 146 12.77 18.53 -17.80
N SER A 147 12.75 19.26 -16.67
CA SER A 147 11.67 20.18 -16.28
C SER A 147 11.80 21.56 -16.91
#